data_AF-A0A372QEG6-F1
#
_entry.id   AF-A0A372QEG6-F1
#
_cell.length_a   1.000
_cell.length_b   1.000
_cell.length_c   1.000
_cell.angle_alpha   90.00
_cell.angle_beta   90.00
_cell.angle_gamma   90.00
#
_symmetry.space_group_name_H-M   'P 1'
#
loop_
_entity.id
_entity.type
_entity.pdbx_description
1 polymer ?
#
loop_
_entity_poly.entity_id
_entity_poly.type
_entity_poly.pdbx_seq_one_letter_code
_entity_poly.pdbx_strand_id
1 'polypeptide(L)'
;MNTRSNKKNNPPSSSTNVKNNKNEIYKKMPNSTEMYYNSHQTPHNTYNEDYINEIVVQLNSSLDNNTKLEAEARKLQDELDKYKIMCDKYKEKYIEMLTKNNEETNQRDVAIKTLKNEIKEREQRLKNVQRLENRVQNLEKEKEELKVKNNNLVQRTGNLETQLEDLTKQNALLEDEASSYQSALGVATNFQLGDNDQNNAVNLNEDLLELNDNIKKYVTNLKQDIVVNMEEVKKLLLHYNCPTRIQSQKEDRLLIQAVLHRHVMEKIFEFASQYFQSTGKHYHLESDITKNESTLSLLLIHASKCRSGNDEVTRVGPSKLRQQIYSVLSNRGFADIIGVGKTLHEHPFIAYHKEELNKIMNKLRVINSNQKKTTSENLAATIIREVVKIFWFRLKVQEPVVQYSWIQNNTLVDKTLMEVTNLDDKDEVVNSYVDLCFFPLIGRDIDSNNRKIYTLAKVIAKPTSNLRASTRQQLNY
;
A
#
# COMPACT_ATOMS: atom_id res chain seq x y z
N MET A 1 -56.90 -36.82 -16.69
CA MET A 1 -57.71 -38.01 -16.33
C MET A 1 -58.01 -37.90 -14.84
N ASN A 2 -59.25 -38.10 -14.34
CA ASN A 2 -60.09 -39.32 -14.34
C ASN A 2 -59.42 -40.46 -13.55
N THR A 3 -60.08 -41.17 -12.61
CA THR A 3 -61.54 -41.23 -12.30
C THR A 3 -61.84 -41.96 -10.97
N ARG A 4 -63.02 -41.67 -10.36
CA ARG A 4 -63.84 -42.59 -9.50
C ARG A 4 -63.20 -43.09 -8.18
N SER A 5 -63.91 -43.63 -7.18
CA SER A 5 -65.34 -43.66 -6.76
C SER A 5 -65.32 -43.92 -5.24
N ASN A 6 -66.12 -43.31 -4.35
CA ASN A 6 -67.58 -43.28 -4.24
C ASN A 6 -68.26 -44.64 -3.95
N LYS A 7 -68.46 -44.96 -2.65
CA LYS A 7 -69.54 -45.77 -2.03
C LYS A 7 -69.60 -45.35 -0.54
N LYS A 8 -70.72 -44.86 0.01
CA LYS A 8 -72.07 -45.46 0.26
C LYS A 8 -72.14 -46.37 1.49
N ASN A 9 -72.99 -46.00 2.45
CA ASN A 9 -74.13 -46.77 2.99
C ASN A 9 -74.80 -45.94 4.11
N ASN A 10 -76.13 -45.89 4.31
CA ASN A 10 -77.24 -46.12 3.38
C ASN A 10 -78.55 -45.49 3.93
N PRO A 11 -79.39 -44.85 3.10
CA PRO A 11 -80.85 -44.68 3.34
C PRO A 11 -81.57 -45.98 2.86
N PRO A 12 -82.92 -46.12 2.70
CA PRO A 12 -83.98 -45.08 2.64
C PRO A 12 -85.40 -45.47 3.19
N SER A 13 -86.41 -44.67 2.79
CA SER A 13 -87.80 -45.07 2.44
C SER A 13 -88.82 -45.41 3.55
N SER A 14 -90.15 -45.32 3.35
CA SER A 14 -90.99 -44.45 2.48
C SER A 14 -92.49 -44.67 2.78
N SER A 15 -93.35 -43.69 2.42
CA SER A 15 -94.83 -43.80 2.32
C SER A 15 -95.58 -44.15 3.64
N THR A 16 -96.92 -44.05 3.80
CA THR A 16 -98.04 -43.89 2.82
C THR A 16 -99.22 -43.09 3.42
N ASN A 17 -100.17 -42.64 2.59
CA ASN A 17 -101.40 -41.92 2.96
C ASN A 17 -102.45 -42.72 3.76
N VAL A 18 -103.08 -42.07 4.75
CA VAL A 18 -104.53 -42.11 5.13
C VAL A 18 -104.84 -40.78 5.85
N LYS A 19 -105.80 -39.88 5.54
CA LYS A 19 -106.88 -39.72 4.53
C LYS A 19 -108.31 -40.18 4.92
N ASN A 20 -109.23 -39.20 5.02
CA ASN A 20 -110.71 -39.29 5.17
C ASN A 20 -111.22 -39.77 6.56
N ASN A 21 -112.45 -39.48 7.05
CA ASN A 21 -113.63 -38.80 6.47
C ASN A 21 -114.64 -38.30 7.54
N LYS A 22 -115.31 -37.16 7.31
CA LYS A 22 -116.77 -36.87 7.55
C LYS A 22 -117.37 -36.99 8.99
N ASN A 23 -118.59 -36.52 9.31
CA ASN A 23 -119.64 -35.85 8.51
C ASN A 23 -120.46 -34.78 9.30
N GLU A 24 -121.41 -34.13 8.61
CA GLU A 24 -122.40 -33.15 9.09
C GLU A 24 -123.51 -33.73 10.00
N ILE A 25 -124.21 -32.84 10.71
CA ILE A 25 -125.68 -32.84 11.00
C ILE A 25 -126.02 -31.48 11.68
N TYR A 26 -127.13 -30.76 11.44
CA TYR A 26 -128.31 -30.95 10.57
C TYR A 26 -128.89 -29.57 10.12
N LYS A 27 -130.06 -29.58 9.45
CA LYS A 27 -131.01 -28.44 9.34
C LYS A 27 -132.44 -28.94 9.61
N LYS A 28 -133.34 -28.10 10.15
CA LYS A 28 -134.80 -28.13 9.87
C LYS A 28 -135.52 -26.87 10.41
N MET A 29 -136.72 -26.61 9.87
CA MET A 29 -137.63 -25.49 10.13
C MET A 29 -139.06 -26.05 10.24
N PRO A 30 -140.05 -25.30 10.77
CA PRO A 30 -141.24 -25.05 9.94
C PRO A 30 -141.92 -23.67 10.14
N ASN A 31 -142.86 -23.34 9.24
CA ASN A 31 -143.83 -22.23 9.32
C ASN A 31 -145.27 -22.79 9.30
N SER A 32 -146.19 -22.19 10.06
CA SER A 32 -147.66 -22.03 9.80
C SER A 32 -148.32 -21.48 11.09
N THR A 33 -149.11 -20.41 11.15
CA THR A 33 -150.35 -20.00 10.41
C THR A 33 -151.64 -20.53 11.07
N GLU A 34 -152.44 -19.59 11.59
CA GLU A 34 -153.89 -19.59 11.87
C GLU A 34 -154.58 -20.70 12.70
N MET A 35 -155.43 -20.26 13.64
CA MET A 35 -156.76 -20.88 13.88
C MET A 35 -157.81 -19.84 14.32
N TYR A 36 -159.06 -20.07 13.91
CA TYR A 36 -160.28 -19.35 14.26
C TYR A 36 -161.23 -20.32 15.03
N TYR A 37 -162.52 -19.98 15.18
CA TYR A 37 -163.64 -20.76 15.80
C TYR A 37 -163.84 -20.61 17.33
N ASN A 38 -165.07 -20.51 17.87
CA ASN A 38 -166.38 -20.28 17.23
C ASN A 38 -167.42 -19.61 18.17
N SER A 39 -168.57 -19.21 17.62
CA SER A 39 -169.76 -18.74 18.35
C SER A 39 -170.74 -19.88 18.70
N HIS A 40 -171.59 -19.67 19.72
CA HIS A 40 -172.88 -20.37 19.95
C HIS A 40 -173.86 -19.45 20.73
N GLN A 41 -175.16 -19.79 20.79
CA GLN A 41 -176.26 -18.82 21.00
C GLN A 41 -177.27 -19.22 22.12
N THR A 42 -177.62 -18.27 23.01
CA THR A 42 -178.97 -18.09 23.65
C THR A 42 -179.52 -19.25 24.56
N PRO A 43 -180.68 -19.15 25.26
CA PRO A 43 -181.63 -18.03 25.42
C PRO A 43 -182.13 -17.68 26.88
N HIS A 44 -182.77 -16.51 26.98
CA HIS A 44 -183.89 -16.11 27.89
C HIS A 44 -183.78 -16.02 29.44
N ASN A 45 -184.26 -14.85 29.95
CA ASN A 45 -185.09 -14.62 31.17
C ASN A 45 -184.43 -14.78 32.59
N THR A 46 -184.63 -13.93 33.61
CA THR A 46 -185.36 -12.65 33.80
C THR A 46 -184.83 -11.89 35.05
N TYR A 47 -184.57 -10.56 34.95
CA TYR A 47 -184.38 -9.52 36.01
C TYR A 47 -183.76 -9.83 37.40
N ASN A 48 -182.67 -9.11 37.75
CA ASN A 48 -182.68 -8.10 38.84
C ASN A 48 -181.46 -7.14 38.75
N GLU A 49 -181.43 -6.05 39.53
CA GLU A 49 -180.91 -4.75 39.06
C GLU A 49 -179.50 -4.30 39.55
N ASP A 50 -178.86 -4.96 40.52
CA ASP A 50 -177.63 -4.46 41.18
C ASP A 50 -176.30 -4.55 40.37
N TYR A 51 -176.25 -5.30 39.27
CA TYR A 51 -174.99 -5.72 38.61
C TYR A 51 -174.20 -4.60 37.89
N ILE A 52 -174.75 -3.39 37.76
CA ILE A 52 -174.19 -2.34 36.89
C ILE A 52 -172.95 -1.64 37.50
N ASN A 53 -172.84 -1.56 38.83
CA ASN A 53 -171.79 -0.76 39.49
C ASN A 53 -170.38 -1.37 39.40
N GLU A 54 -170.24 -2.69 39.24
CA GLU A 54 -168.93 -3.37 39.30
C GLU A 54 -168.10 -3.18 38.01
N ILE A 55 -168.77 -3.07 36.85
CA ILE A 55 -168.12 -2.95 35.53
C ILE A 55 -167.40 -1.59 35.38
N VAL A 56 -167.95 -0.52 35.95
CA VAL A 56 -167.40 0.85 35.86
C VAL A 56 -166.04 0.98 36.54
N VAL A 57 -165.80 0.18 37.59
CA VAL A 57 -164.53 0.17 38.33
C VAL A 57 -163.40 -0.46 37.51
N GLN A 58 -163.67 -1.55 36.79
CA GLN A 58 -162.65 -2.27 36.03
C GLN A 58 -162.11 -1.48 34.83
N LEU A 59 -162.97 -0.76 34.09
CA LEU A 59 -162.56 -0.04 32.88
C LEU A 59 -161.49 1.03 33.16
N ASN A 60 -161.69 1.81 34.23
CA ASN A 60 -160.78 2.89 34.61
C ASN A 60 -159.38 2.37 35.01
N SER A 61 -159.30 1.17 35.59
CA SER A 61 -158.02 0.54 35.94
C SER A 61 -157.17 0.14 34.72
N SER A 62 -157.78 -0.06 33.55
CA SER A 62 -157.07 -0.47 32.34
C SER A 62 -156.38 0.71 31.63
N LEU A 63 -157.00 1.90 31.67
CA LEU A 63 -156.52 3.08 30.95
C LEU A 63 -155.20 3.65 31.52
N ASP A 64 -155.03 3.64 32.85
CA ASP A 64 -153.82 4.13 33.54
C ASP A 64 -152.58 3.25 33.32
N ASN A 65 -152.76 1.99 32.87
CA ASN A 65 -151.65 1.10 32.55
C ASN A 65 -151.06 1.39 31.16
N ASN A 66 -151.88 1.77 30.18
CA ASN A 66 -151.39 2.08 28.82
C ASN A 66 -150.56 3.36 28.78
N THR A 67 -150.94 4.40 29.54
CA THR A 67 -150.19 5.67 29.61
C THR A 67 -148.78 5.49 30.22
N LYS A 68 -148.60 4.52 31.14
CA LYS A 68 -147.28 4.12 31.66
C LYS A 68 -146.40 3.48 30.59
N LEU A 69 -146.95 2.57 29.77
CA LEU A 69 -146.18 1.82 28.77
C LEU A 69 -145.60 2.73 27.67
N GLU A 70 -146.36 3.74 27.20
CA GLU A 70 -145.81 4.73 26.24
C GLU A 70 -144.65 5.57 26.81
N ALA A 71 -144.64 5.79 28.12
CA ALA A 71 -143.58 6.54 28.80
C ALA A 71 -142.30 5.70 28.97
N GLU A 72 -142.41 4.39 29.14
CA GLU A 72 -141.24 3.48 29.16
C GLU A 72 -140.66 3.27 27.75
N ALA A 73 -141.50 3.10 26.73
CA ALA A 73 -141.04 2.95 25.35
C ALA A 73 -140.17 4.12 24.88
N ARG A 74 -140.51 5.36 25.26
CA ARG A 74 -139.71 6.56 24.97
C ARG A 74 -138.36 6.58 25.70
N LYS A 75 -138.28 6.10 26.95
CA LYS A 75 -137.00 6.02 27.70
C LYS A 75 -136.03 5.03 27.07
N LEU A 76 -136.52 3.85 26.65
CA LEU A 76 -135.69 2.82 26.03
C LEU A 76 -135.07 3.29 24.71
N GLN A 77 -135.78 4.10 23.93
CA GLN A 77 -135.24 4.68 22.68
C GLN A 77 -134.08 5.66 22.95
N ASP A 78 -134.22 6.53 23.97
CA ASP A 78 -133.18 7.47 24.40
C ASP A 78 -131.92 6.76 24.93
N GLU A 79 -132.06 5.58 25.54
CA GLU A 79 -130.91 4.75 25.97
C GLU A 79 -130.24 4.04 24.79
N LEU A 80 -131.01 3.60 23.79
CA LEU A 80 -130.50 2.93 22.60
C LEU A 80 -129.55 3.84 21.79
N ASP A 81 -129.93 5.10 21.55
CA ASP A 81 -129.09 6.04 20.79
C ASP A 81 -127.88 6.53 21.60
N LYS A 82 -127.97 6.60 22.95
CA LYS A 82 -126.79 6.80 23.81
C LYS A 82 -125.79 5.66 23.69
N TYR A 83 -126.26 4.40 23.69
CA TYR A 83 -125.40 3.23 23.49
C TYR A 83 -124.72 3.24 22.12
N LYS A 84 -125.44 3.66 21.08
CA LYS A 84 -124.94 3.77 19.70
C LYS A 84 -123.78 4.76 19.60
N ILE A 85 -123.95 5.98 20.13
CA ILE A 85 -122.90 7.01 20.22
C ILE A 85 -121.69 6.51 21.02
N MET A 86 -121.93 5.75 22.10
CA MET A 86 -120.85 5.16 22.90
C MET A 86 -120.04 4.11 22.11
N CYS A 87 -120.73 3.21 21.39
CA CYS A 87 -120.09 2.20 20.56
C CYS A 87 -119.20 2.81 19.46
N ASP A 88 -119.63 3.87 18.80
CA ASP A 88 -118.85 4.49 17.73
C ASP A 88 -117.59 5.21 18.27
N LYS A 89 -117.69 5.91 19.42
CA LYS A 89 -116.51 6.46 20.12
C LYS A 89 -115.50 5.37 20.54
N TYR A 90 -115.97 4.19 20.94
CA TYR A 90 -115.07 3.06 21.22
C TYR A 90 -114.38 2.52 19.96
N LYS A 91 -115.05 2.51 18.79
CA LYS A 91 -114.41 2.14 17.52
C LYS A 91 -113.33 3.14 17.12
N GLU A 92 -113.62 4.44 17.17
CA GLU A 92 -112.65 5.50 16.83
C GLU A 92 -111.38 5.37 17.68
N LYS A 93 -111.54 5.27 19.01
CA LYS A 93 -110.41 5.12 19.94
C LYS A 93 -109.62 3.82 19.76
N TYR A 94 -110.28 2.74 19.34
CA TYR A 94 -109.62 1.48 19.01
C TYR A 94 -108.80 1.56 17.70
N ILE A 95 -109.36 2.23 16.68
CA ILE A 95 -108.66 2.49 15.41
C ILE A 95 -107.45 3.40 15.64
N GLU A 96 -107.60 4.50 16.36
CA GLU A 96 -106.51 5.43 16.69
C GLU A 96 -105.35 4.72 17.41
N MET A 97 -105.66 3.87 18.39
CA MET A 97 -104.68 3.05 19.09
C MET A 97 -103.96 2.06 18.17
N LEU A 98 -104.69 1.42 17.24
CA LEU A 98 -104.12 0.52 16.23
C LEU A 98 -103.16 1.25 15.29
N THR A 99 -103.56 2.40 14.76
CA THR A 99 -102.73 3.22 13.85
C THR A 99 -101.44 3.62 14.54
N LYS A 100 -101.52 4.17 15.76
CA LYS A 100 -100.34 4.59 16.53
C LYS A 100 -99.40 3.42 16.84
N ASN A 101 -99.93 2.25 17.24
CA ASN A 101 -99.10 1.09 17.55
C ASN A 101 -98.41 0.51 16.29
N ASN A 102 -99.06 0.59 15.12
CA ASN A 102 -98.45 0.24 13.84
C ASN A 102 -97.35 1.24 13.45
N GLU A 103 -97.55 2.54 13.65
CA GLU A 103 -96.52 3.58 13.44
C GLU A 103 -95.30 3.37 14.34
N GLU A 104 -95.50 3.15 15.64
CA GLU A 104 -94.42 2.84 16.58
C GLU A 104 -93.67 1.55 16.19
N THR A 105 -94.38 0.53 15.70
CA THR A 105 -93.79 -0.73 15.24
C THR A 105 -92.94 -0.53 13.99
N ASN A 106 -93.46 0.20 12.99
CA ASN A 106 -92.71 0.56 11.78
C ASN A 106 -91.46 1.38 12.10
N GLN A 107 -91.53 2.33 13.04
CA GLN A 107 -90.37 3.10 13.50
C GLN A 107 -89.33 2.22 14.19
N ARG A 108 -89.76 1.28 15.05
CA ARG A 108 -88.87 0.29 15.70
C ARG A 108 -88.17 -0.59 14.67
N ASP A 109 -88.88 -1.10 13.67
CA ASP A 109 -88.29 -1.94 12.61
C ASP A 109 -87.27 -1.19 11.74
N VAL A 110 -87.53 0.08 11.41
CA VAL A 110 -86.55 0.95 10.74
C VAL A 110 -85.30 1.14 11.60
N ALA A 111 -85.46 1.46 12.89
CA ALA A 111 -84.34 1.63 13.82
C ALA A 111 -83.51 0.33 13.98
N ILE A 112 -84.18 -0.81 14.13
CA ILE A 112 -83.54 -2.14 14.21
C ILE A 112 -82.77 -2.45 12.91
N LYS A 113 -83.30 -2.09 11.74
CA LYS A 113 -82.63 -2.29 10.45
C LYS A 113 -81.38 -1.43 10.30
N THR A 114 -81.43 -0.17 10.73
CA THR A 114 -80.25 0.72 10.76
C THR A 114 -79.17 0.20 11.71
N LEU A 115 -79.53 -0.15 12.96
CA LEU A 115 -78.58 -0.68 13.95
C LEU A 115 -77.92 -1.99 13.48
N LYS A 116 -78.66 -2.88 12.81
CA LYS A 116 -78.09 -4.12 12.21
C LYS A 116 -77.04 -3.82 11.14
N ASN A 117 -77.22 -2.77 10.33
CA ASN A 117 -76.23 -2.34 9.35
C ASN A 117 -74.97 -1.76 10.03
N GLU A 118 -75.15 -0.90 11.03
CA GLU A 118 -74.03 -0.35 11.81
C GLU A 118 -73.20 -1.42 12.50
N ILE A 119 -73.84 -2.42 13.14
CA ILE A 119 -73.15 -3.54 13.78
C ILE A 119 -72.30 -4.30 12.75
N LYS A 120 -72.86 -4.60 11.58
CA LYS A 120 -72.16 -5.29 10.49
C LYS A 120 -70.96 -4.49 9.96
N GLU A 121 -71.06 -3.17 9.89
CA GLU A 121 -69.90 -2.31 9.58
C GLU A 121 -68.84 -2.34 10.69
N ARG A 122 -69.25 -2.22 11.96
CA ARG A 122 -68.33 -2.25 13.12
C ARG A 122 -67.59 -3.58 13.21
N GLU A 123 -68.26 -4.71 12.96
CA GLU A 123 -67.61 -6.04 12.83
C GLU A 123 -66.56 -6.08 11.73
N GLN A 124 -66.84 -5.51 10.55
CA GLN A 124 -65.90 -5.50 9.44
C GLN A 124 -64.70 -4.58 9.72
N ARG A 125 -64.92 -3.44 10.39
CA ARG A 125 -63.85 -2.57 10.89
C ARG A 125 -62.98 -3.29 11.93
N LEU A 126 -63.58 -4.03 12.88
CA LEU A 126 -62.86 -4.81 13.89
C LEU A 126 -61.96 -5.90 13.25
N LYS A 127 -62.48 -6.64 12.26
CA LYS A 127 -61.69 -7.63 11.48
C LYS A 127 -60.51 -6.99 10.74
N ASN A 128 -60.64 -5.73 10.30
CA ASN A 128 -59.54 -4.99 9.67
C ASN A 128 -58.51 -4.50 10.71
N VAL A 129 -58.95 -4.03 11.88
CA VAL A 129 -58.07 -3.65 13.00
C VAL A 129 -57.21 -4.85 13.44
N GLN A 130 -57.82 -6.02 13.66
CA GLN A 130 -57.10 -7.25 14.01
C GLN A 130 -56.03 -7.64 12.98
N ARG A 131 -56.29 -7.43 11.68
CA ARG A 131 -55.27 -7.66 10.63
C ARG A 131 -54.13 -6.65 10.67
N LEU A 132 -54.40 -5.40 11.06
CA LEU A 132 -53.37 -4.38 11.24
C LEU A 132 -52.53 -4.63 12.50
N GLU A 133 -53.14 -5.01 13.62
CA GLU A 133 -52.46 -5.39 14.87
C GLU A 133 -51.46 -6.54 14.64
N ASN A 134 -51.90 -7.63 13.99
CA ASN A 134 -51.02 -8.74 13.62
C ASN A 134 -49.90 -8.30 12.66
N ARG A 135 -50.13 -7.32 11.78
CA ARG A 135 -49.09 -6.78 10.89
C ARG A 135 -48.08 -5.92 11.65
N VAL A 136 -48.52 -5.13 12.63
CA VAL A 136 -47.65 -4.33 13.49
C VAL A 136 -46.73 -5.25 14.31
N GLN A 137 -47.27 -6.26 14.99
CA GLN A 137 -46.47 -7.21 15.78
C GLN A 137 -45.39 -7.92 14.95
N ASN A 138 -45.72 -8.32 13.72
CA ASN A 138 -44.73 -8.93 12.81
C ASN A 138 -43.63 -7.94 12.39
N LEU A 139 -43.97 -6.68 12.10
CA LEU A 139 -42.99 -5.64 11.76
C LEU A 139 -42.13 -5.24 12.96
N GLU A 140 -42.66 -5.26 14.18
CA GLU A 140 -41.89 -5.04 15.42
C GLU A 140 -40.87 -6.15 15.65
N LYS A 141 -41.25 -7.41 15.40
CA LYS A 141 -40.32 -8.55 15.45
C LYS A 141 -39.22 -8.45 14.40
N GLU A 142 -39.58 -8.15 13.14
CA GLU A 142 -38.62 -7.97 12.05
C GLU A 142 -37.63 -6.83 12.34
N LYS A 143 -38.13 -5.69 12.87
CA LYS A 143 -37.31 -4.55 13.30
C LYS A 143 -36.29 -4.93 14.37
N GLU A 144 -36.67 -5.72 15.36
CA GLU A 144 -35.75 -6.14 16.42
C GLU A 144 -34.73 -7.19 15.92
N GLU A 145 -35.14 -8.11 15.05
CA GLU A 145 -34.20 -9.02 14.36
C GLU A 145 -33.18 -8.27 13.49
N LEU A 146 -33.61 -7.22 12.76
CA LEU A 146 -32.72 -6.35 11.98
C LEU A 146 -31.78 -5.53 12.88
N LYS A 147 -32.26 -5.05 14.03
CA LYS A 147 -31.47 -4.33 15.03
C LYS A 147 -30.36 -5.21 15.63
N VAL A 148 -30.65 -6.47 15.96
CA VAL A 148 -29.63 -7.44 16.39
C VAL A 148 -28.60 -7.70 15.29
N LYS A 149 -29.04 -7.92 14.04
CA LYS A 149 -28.13 -8.10 12.89
C LYS A 149 -27.22 -6.87 12.68
N ASN A 150 -27.77 -5.66 12.80
CA ASN A 150 -27.03 -4.42 12.65
C ASN A 150 -25.97 -4.24 13.76
N ASN A 151 -26.32 -4.51 15.02
CA ASN A 151 -25.37 -4.45 16.13
C ASN A 151 -24.19 -5.43 15.95
N ASN A 152 -24.47 -6.66 15.50
CA ASN A 152 -23.45 -7.66 15.21
C ASN A 152 -22.54 -7.24 14.04
N LEU A 153 -23.08 -6.55 13.03
CA LEU A 153 -22.29 -6.00 11.94
C LEU A 153 -21.38 -4.85 12.42
N VAL A 154 -21.92 -3.89 13.20
CA VAL A 154 -21.13 -2.78 13.77
C VAL A 154 -19.97 -3.31 14.63
N GLN A 155 -20.22 -4.29 15.50
CA GLN A 155 -19.16 -4.92 16.29
C GLN A 155 -18.11 -5.60 15.42
N ARG A 156 -18.52 -6.29 14.34
CA ARG A 156 -17.59 -6.93 13.41
C ARG A 156 -16.77 -5.93 12.61
N THR A 157 -17.35 -4.80 12.22
CA THR A 157 -16.63 -3.70 11.55
C THR A 157 -15.56 -3.12 12.47
N GLY A 158 -15.90 -2.74 13.70
CA GLY A 158 -14.93 -2.22 14.67
C GLY A 158 -13.77 -3.18 14.95
N ASN A 159 -14.05 -4.47 15.09
CA ASN A 159 -13.00 -5.50 15.24
C ASN A 159 -12.07 -5.60 14.02
N LEU A 160 -12.59 -5.38 12.80
CA LEU A 160 -11.80 -5.37 11.57
C LEU A 160 -11.00 -4.07 11.40
N GLU A 161 -11.55 -2.94 11.83
CA GLU A 161 -10.86 -1.64 11.85
C GLU A 161 -9.63 -1.70 12.77
N THR A 162 -9.76 -2.25 13.99
CA THR A 162 -8.62 -2.46 14.89
C THR A 162 -7.56 -3.39 14.29
N GLN A 163 -7.97 -4.52 13.67
CA GLN A 163 -7.03 -5.43 13.01
C GLN A 163 -6.29 -4.78 11.84
N LEU A 164 -6.96 -3.91 11.06
CA LEU A 164 -6.35 -3.16 9.98
C LEU A 164 -5.36 -2.12 10.50
N GLU A 165 -5.71 -1.41 11.59
CA GLU A 165 -4.82 -0.45 12.25
C GLU A 165 -3.54 -1.13 12.78
N ASP A 166 -3.67 -2.29 13.43
CA ASP A 166 -2.53 -3.05 13.97
C ASP A 166 -1.66 -3.67 12.87
N LEU A 167 -2.25 -4.19 11.79
CA LEU A 167 -1.49 -4.63 10.60
C LEU A 167 -0.76 -3.45 9.92
N THR A 168 -1.37 -2.27 9.91
CA THR A 168 -0.74 -1.05 9.35
C THR A 168 0.48 -0.63 10.17
N LYS A 169 0.39 -0.67 11.50
CA LYS A 169 1.53 -0.43 12.41
C LYS A 169 2.64 -1.47 12.21
N GLN A 170 2.29 -2.76 12.07
CA GLN A 170 3.27 -3.83 11.85
C GLN A 170 3.99 -3.67 10.51
N ASN A 171 3.28 -3.33 9.43
CA ASN A 171 3.89 -3.06 8.13
C ASN A 171 4.86 -1.87 8.19
N ALA A 172 4.49 -0.76 8.85
CA ALA A 172 5.37 0.40 9.00
C ALA A 172 6.68 0.05 9.74
N LEU A 173 6.59 -0.74 10.82
CA LEU A 173 7.78 -1.21 11.56
C LEU A 173 8.68 -2.12 10.69
N LEU A 174 8.09 -2.98 9.84
CA LEU A 174 8.83 -3.83 8.91
C LEU A 174 9.45 -3.03 7.75
N GLU A 175 8.81 -1.95 7.30
CA GLU A 175 9.36 -1.03 6.29
C GLU A 175 10.55 -0.22 6.84
N ASP A 176 10.47 0.25 8.10
CA ASP A 176 11.58 0.90 8.80
C ASP A 176 12.75 -0.08 9.02
N GLU A 177 12.48 -1.31 9.47
CA GLU A 177 13.49 -2.36 9.67
C GLU A 177 14.16 -2.76 8.34
N ALA A 178 13.39 -2.98 7.28
CA ALA A 178 13.92 -3.28 5.95
C ALA A 178 14.76 -2.13 5.39
N SER A 179 14.33 -0.88 5.58
CA SER A 179 15.08 0.32 5.16
C SER A 179 16.40 0.46 5.93
N SER A 180 16.39 0.17 7.24
CA SER A 180 17.58 0.14 8.10
C SER A 180 18.58 -0.91 7.61
N TYR A 181 18.12 -2.14 7.33
CA TYR A 181 18.97 -3.20 6.79
C TYR A 181 19.51 -2.90 5.39
N GLN A 182 18.71 -2.32 4.49
CA GLN A 182 19.18 -1.89 3.16
C GLN A 182 20.24 -0.80 3.26
N SER A 183 20.06 0.17 4.16
CA SER A 183 21.06 1.22 4.43
C SER A 183 22.37 0.65 4.96
N ALA A 184 22.30 -0.23 5.98
CA ALA A 184 23.47 -0.90 6.55
C ALA A 184 24.21 -1.79 5.54
N LEU A 185 23.47 -2.54 4.72
CA LEU A 185 24.02 -3.34 3.63
C LEU A 185 24.68 -2.45 2.56
N GLY A 186 24.07 -1.32 2.21
CA GLY A 186 24.65 -0.32 1.32
C GLY A 186 26.00 0.22 1.83
N VAL A 187 26.10 0.58 3.12
CA VAL A 187 27.36 1.02 3.74
C VAL A 187 28.43 -0.08 3.73
N ALA A 188 28.04 -1.33 3.99
CA ALA A 188 28.94 -2.48 3.97
C ALA A 188 29.47 -2.79 2.55
N THR A 189 28.62 -2.66 1.53
CA THR A 189 28.90 -3.13 0.15
C THR A 189 29.37 -2.05 -0.82
N ASN A 190 29.11 -0.76 -0.56
CA ASN A 190 29.52 0.32 -1.46
C ASN A 190 31.05 0.51 -1.43
N PHE A 191 31.67 0.61 -2.62
CA PHE A 191 33.10 0.87 -2.80
C PHE A 191 33.45 2.35 -3.00
N GLN A 192 32.44 3.23 -3.08
CA GLN A 192 32.64 4.67 -3.18
C GLN A 192 33.27 5.22 -1.89
N LEU A 193 34.33 5.99 -2.07
CA LEU A 193 34.85 6.88 -1.04
C LEU A 193 34.03 8.17 -1.08
N GLY A 194 33.94 8.90 0.05
CA GLY A 194 33.36 10.24 0.03
C GLY A 194 34.22 11.20 -0.79
N ASP A 195 33.60 12.23 -1.40
CA ASP A 195 34.32 13.12 -2.32
C ASP A 195 35.55 13.80 -1.68
N ASN A 196 35.45 14.09 -0.37
CA ASN A 196 36.49 14.69 0.47
C ASN A 196 37.59 13.71 0.92
N ASP A 197 37.54 12.42 0.59
CA ASP A 197 38.59 11.45 0.94
C ASP A 197 39.84 11.70 0.05
N GLN A 198 41.02 11.83 0.63
CA GLN A 198 42.27 11.96 -0.13
C GLN A 198 42.50 10.76 -1.08
N ASN A 199 41.87 9.61 -0.84
CA ASN A 199 41.97 8.42 -1.68
C ASN A 199 40.98 8.41 -2.87
N ASN A 200 40.12 9.44 -3.01
CA ASN A 200 39.25 9.63 -4.17
C ASN A 200 40.07 9.70 -5.48
N ALA A 201 39.51 9.18 -6.57
CA ALA A 201 40.16 9.08 -7.87
C ALA A 201 40.50 10.44 -8.51
N VAL A 202 39.77 11.50 -8.16
CA VAL A 202 40.09 12.88 -8.60
C VAL A 202 41.42 13.34 -7.97
N ASN A 203 41.50 13.24 -6.64
CA ASN A 203 42.66 13.58 -5.83
C ASN A 203 43.90 12.72 -6.17
N LEU A 204 43.72 11.57 -6.81
CA LEU A 204 44.83 10.73 -7.31
C LEU A 204 45.54 11.35 -8.51
N ASN A 205 44.81 12.02 -9.42
CA ASN A 205 45.41 12.66 -10.59
C ASN A 205 46.21 13.92 -10.21
N GLU A 206 45.74 14.69 -9.23
CA GLU A 206 46.41 15.91 -8.78
C GLU A 206 47.73 15.59 -8.05
N ASP A 207 47.72 14.66 -7.09
CA ASP A 207 48.93 14.17 -6.42
C ASP A 207 49.94 13.54 -7.41
N LEU A 208 49.47 12.88 -8.49
CA LEU A 208 50.34 12.33 -9.54
C LEU A 208 51.04 13.42 -10.36
N LEU A 209 50.33 14.53 -10.65
CA LEU A 209 50.91 15.70 -11.31
C LEU A 209 51.92 16.40 -10.38
N GLU A 210 51.58 16.59 -9.10
CA GLU A 210 52.50 17.20 -8.13
C GLU A 210 53.75 16.33 -7.91
N LEU A 211 53.60 15.00 -7.85
CA LEU A 211 54.73 14.07 -7.76
C LEU A 211 55.66 14.22 -8.97
N ASN A 212 55.12 14.20 -10.19
CA ASN A 212 55.90 14.41 -11.42
C ASN A 212 56.69 15.73 -11.36
N ASP A 213 56.05 16.81 -10.92
CA ASP A 213 56.69 18.13 -10.82
C ASP A 213 57.68 18.23 -9.66
N ASN A 214 57.47 17.52 -8.55
CA ASN A 214 58.43 17.42 -7.46
C ASN A 214 59.67 16.62 -7.87
N ILE A 215 59.52 15.53 -8.62
CA ILE A 215 60.66 14.82 -9.23
C ILE A 215 61.36 15.73 -10.25
N LYS A 216 60.63 16.49 -11.07
CA LYS A 216 61.18 17.46 -12.03
C LYS A 216 61.98 18.58 -11.35
N LYS A 217 61.52 19.10 -10.20
CA LYS A 217 62.27 20.02 -9.34
C LYS A 217 63.52 19.33 -8.78
N TYR A 218 63.40 18.09 -8.29
CA TYR A 218 64.48 17.32 -7.71
C TYR A 218 65.61 16.99 -8.68
N VAL A 219 65.31 16.49 -9.88
CA VAL A 219 66.34 16.25 -10.93
C VAL A 219 66.91 17.54 -11.51
N THR A 220 66.31 18.69 -11.16
CA THR A 220 66.68 20.07 -11.50
C THR A 220 66.49 20.42 -12.98
N ASN A 221 66.72 21.70 -13.32
CA ASN A 221 66.64 22.20 -14.69
C ASN A 221 67.91 21.94 -15.53
N LEU A 222 68.97 21.37 -14.93
CA LEU A 222 70.29 21.11 -15.55
C LEU A 222 70.93 22.33 -16.27
N LYS A 223 70.57 23.55 -15.86
CA LYS A 223 71.22 24.81 -16.25
C LYS A 223 72.22 25.24 -15.16
N GLN A 224 72.98 26.30 -15.43
CA GLN A 224 73.72 27.17 -14.50
C GLN A 224 73.87 26.67 -13.03
N ASP A 225 75.12 26.41 -12.64
CA ASP A 225 75.57 25.80 -11.38
C ASP A 225 75.32 24.30 -11.25
N ILE A 226 75.03 23.60 -12.36
CA ILE A 226 74.78 22.15 -12.38
C ILE A 226 75.60 21.51 -13.49
N VAL A 227 76.42 20.52 -13.13
CA VAL A 227 77.28 19.76 -14.05
C VAL A 227 76.79 18.31 -14.11
N VAL A 228 76.50 17.80 -15.30
CA VAL A 228 76.04 16.42 -15.50
C VAL A 228 77.23 15.47 -15.69
N ASN A 229 77.20 14.32 -15.01
CA ASN A 229 78.14 13.23 -15.28
C ASN A 229 77.70 12.47 -16.54
N MET A 230 78.16 12.94 -17.69
CA MET A 230 77.75 12.42 -19.00
C MET A 230 78.10 10.93 -19.22
N GLU A 231 79.07 10.37 -18.48
CA GLU A 231 79.41 8.94 -18.58
C GLU A 231 78.41 8.06 -17.83
N GLU A 232 78.08 8.40 -16.58
CA GLU A 232 77.07 7.68 -15.80
C GLU A 232 75.68 7.81 -16.43
N VAL A 233 75.34 8.97 -17.01
CA VAL A 233 74.09 9.13 -17.76
C VAL A 233 74.08 8.29 -19.04
N LYS A 234 75.21 8.09 -19.74
CA LYS A 234 75.28 7.17 -20.89
C LYS A 234 75.07 5.71 -20.46
N LYS A 235 75.66 5.28 -19.33
CA LYS A 235 75.40 3.94 -18.73
C LYS A 235 73.91 3.77 -18.39
N LEU A 236 73.30 4.82 -17.84
CA LEU A 236 71.89 4.83 -17.45
C LEU A 236 70.91 4.79 -18.65
N LEU A 237 71.24 5.47 -19.76
CA LEU A 237 70.47 5.37 -21.01
C LEU A 237 70.51 3.96 -21.59
N LEU A 238 71.69 3.31 -21.58
CA LEU A 238 71.84 1.92 -22.01
C LEU A 238 71.03 0.96 -21.12
N HIS A 239 71.04 1.17 -19.79
CA HIS A 239 70.25 0.36 -18.85
C HIS A 239 68.75 0.39 -19.14
N TYR A 240 68.21 1.51 -19.62
CA TYR A 240 66.81 1.65 -20.04
C TYR A 240 66.55 1.38 -21.53
N ASN A 241 67.49 0.72 -22.21
CA ASN A 241 67.41 0.39 -23.64
C ASN A 241 67.14 1.62 -24.54
N CYS A 242 67.65 2.79 -24.17
CA CYS A 242 67.52 4.05 -24.92
C CYS A 242 68.73 4.24 -25.85
N PRO A 243 68.61 3.99 -27.18
CA PRO A 243 69.73 4.07 -28.13
C PRO A 243 70.21 5.49 -28.47
N THR A 244 69.48 6.56 -28.11
CA THR A 244 69.90 7.93 -28.46
C THR A 244 71.20 8.32 -27.76
N ARG A 245 72.19 8.72 -28.57
CA ARG A 245 73.55 9.03 -28.13
C ARG A 245 73.69 10.50 -27.74
N ILE A 246 73.70 10.77 -26.44
CA ILE A 246 73.92 12.12 -25.92
C ILE A 246 75.35 12.63 -26.20
N GLN A 247 75.43 13.86 -26.71
CA GLN A 247 76.65 14.57 -27.07
C GLN A 247 76.95 15.71 -26.08
N SER A 248 75.95 16.51 -25.68
CA SER A 248 76.15 17.66 -24.80
C SER A 248 74.99 17.86 -23.80
N GLN A 249 75.34 18.31 -22.58
CA GLN A 249 74.34 18.66 -21.54
C GLN A 249 73.35 19.75 -21.99
N LYS A 250 73.73 20.59 -22.96
CA LYS A 250 72.91 21.73 -23.43
C LYS A 250 71.80 21.28 -24.38
N GLU A 251 72.15 20.42 -25.34
CA GLU A 251 71.27 19.94 -26.41
C GLU A 251 70.40 18.78 -25.91
N ASP A 252 71.04 17.75 -25.34
CA ASP A 252 70.36 16.53 -24.86
C ASP A 252 69.57 16.73 -23.55
N ARG A 253 69.46 17.98 -23.08
CA ARG A 253 68.99 18.33 -21.72
C ARG A 253 67.67 17.67 -21.34
N LEU A 254 66.71 17.61 -22.26
CA LEU A 254 65.39 17.01 -22.02
C LEU A 254 65.49 15.48 -21.82
N LEU A 255 66.28 14.79 -22.63
CA LEU A 255 66.53 13.35 -22.49
C LEU A 255 67.31 13.05 -21.19
N ILE A 256 68.27 13.90 -20.83
CA ILE A 256 68.99 13.78 -19.56
C ILE A 256 68.03 13.97 -18.38
N GLN A 257 67.17 15.01 -18.39
CA GLN A 257 66.16 15.21 -17.34
C GLN A 257 65.20 14.01 -17.24
N ALA A 258 64.73 13.47 -18.38
CA ALA A 258 63.86 12.31 -18.43
C ALA A 258 64.52 11.04 -17.87
N VAL A 259 65.77 10.74 -18.24
CA VAL A 259 66.45 9.53 -17.75
C VAL A 259 66.80 9.61 -16.26
N LEU A 260 67.12 10.80 -15.75
CA LEU A 260 67.24 11.04 -14.31
C LEU A 260 65.90 10.90 -13.58
N HIS A 261 64.80 11.39 -14.16
CA HIS A 261 63.44 11.26 -13.59
C HIS A 261 63.05 9.78 -13.46
N ARG A 262 63.23 9.00 -14.53
CA ARG A 262 62.97 7.55 -14.53
C ARG A 262 63.77 6.83 -13.46
N HIS A 263 65.06 7.17 -13.30
CA HIS A 263 65.91 6.53 -12.31
C HIS A 263 65.50 6.81 -10.86
N VAL A 264 65.02 8.03 -10.57
CA VAL A 264 64.44 8.35 -9.26
C VAL A 264 63.22 7.47 -8.98
N MET A 265 62.30 7.35 -9.94
CA MET A 265 61.13 6.47 -9.82
C MET A 265 61.52 5.00 -9.60
N GLU A 266 62.36 4.43 -10.47
CA GLU A 266 62.72 3.01 -10.37
C GLU A 266 63.57 2.68 -9.14
N LYS A 267 64.43 3.58 -8.64
CA LYS A 267 65.15 3.34 -7.39
C LYS A 267 64.26 3.39 -6.16
N ILE A 268 63.24 4.23 -6.14
CA ILE A 268 62.25 4.21 -5.05
C ILE A 268 61.37 2.95 -5.15
N PHE A 269 61.03 2.50 -6.36
CA PHE A 269 60.35 1.22 -6.57
C PHE A 269 61.18 0.02 -6.07
N GLU A 270 62.49 0.03 -6.30
CA GLU A 270 63.42 -0.98 -5.79
C GLU A 270 63.47 -0.97 -4.25
N PHE A 271 63.63 0.20 -3.62
CA PHE A 271 63.63 0.35 -2.17
C PHE A 271 62.33 -0.16 -1.54
N ALA A 272 61.18 0.25 -2.07
CA ALA A 272 59.88 -0.20 -1.60
C ALA A 272 59.69 -1.71 -1.78
N SER A 273 60.08 -2.26 -2.93
CA SER A 273 60.00 -3.71 -3.19
C SER A 273 60.82 -4.53 -2.19
N GLN A 274 62.02 -4.08 -1.82
CA GLN A 274 62.85 -4.73 -0.79
C GLN A 274 62.25 -4.60 0.61
N TYR A 275 61.66 -3.44 0.94
CA TYR A 275 61.02 -3.19 2.24
C TYR A 275 59.79 -4.09 2.45
N PHE A 276 58.89 -4.19 1.46
CA PHE A 276 57.69 -5.03 1.50
C PHE A 276 57.95 -6.54 1.34
N GLN A 277 59.20 -6.96 1.10
CA GLN A 277 59.64 -8.36 1.23
C GLN A 277 60.01 -8.74 2.69
N SER A 278 60.20 -7.75 3.57
CA SER A 278 60.68 -7.94 4.94
C SER A 278 59.57 -7.70 5.96
N THR A 279 59.41 -8.62 6.92
CA THR A 279 58.33 -8.60 7.94
C THR A 279 58.82 -8.95 9.34
N GLY A 280 58.07 -8.59 10.38
CA GLY A 280 58.34 -8.97 11.78
C GLY A 280 59.34 -8.06 12.51
N LYS A 281 59.49 -6.80 12.07
CA LYS A 281 60.27 -5.77 12.76
C LYS A 281 59.35 -4.61 13.14
N HIS A 282 59.57 -3.98 14.29
CA HIS A 282 58.72 -2.88 14.78
C HIS A 282 58.65 -1.63 13.87
N TYR A 283 59.56 -1.51 12.89
CA TYR A 283 59.59 -0.45 11.86
C TYR A 283 59.23 -0.97 10.45
N HIS A 284 58.58 -2.14 10.36
CA HIS A 284 58.03 -2.75 9.14
C HIS A 284 56.50 -2.91 9.21
N LEU A 285 55.81 -2.04 9.98
CA LEU A 285 54.38 -2.18 10.26
C LEU A 285 53.52 -2.19 8.98
N GLU A 286 53.86 -1.37 7.99
CA GLU A 286 53.20 -1.31 6.70
C GLU A 286 53.34 -2.63 5.92
N SER A 287 54.50 -3.29 6.04
CA SER A 287 54.76 -4.61 5.43
C SER A 287 54.01 -5.73 6.14
N ASP A 288 53.99 -5.69 7.48
CA ASP A 288 53.23 -6.65 8.29
C ASP A 288 51.72 -6.50 8.06
N ILE A 289 51.20 -5.26 7.96
CA ILE A 289 49.80 -4.96 7.67
C ILE A 289 49.41 -5.42 6.25
N THR A 290 50.20 -5.10 5.22
CA THR A 290 49.87 -5.51 3.83
C THR A 290 49.91 -7.01 3.64
N LYS A 291 50.88 -7.72 4.25
CA LYS A 291 50.92 -9.20 4.24
C LYS A 291 49.70 -9.82 4.94
N ASN A 292 49.29 -9.27 6.08
CA ASN A 292 48.13 -9.76 6.83
C ASN A 292 46.80 -9.46 6.11
N GLU A 293 46.66 -8.30 5.47
CA GLU A 293 45.54 -7.99 4.57
C GLU A 293 45.40 -9.05 3.49
N SER A 294 46.46 -9.27 2.69
CA SER A 294 46.37 -10.16 1.54
C SER A 294 46.14 -11.62 1.96
N THR A 295 46.64 -12.01 3.13
CA THR A 295 46.35 -13.33 3.74
C THR A 295 44.87 -13.45 4.12
N LEU A 296 44.29 -12.43 4.77
CA LEU A 296 42.88 -12.42 5.19
C LEU A 296 41.93 -12.31 3.98
N SER A 297 42.25 -11.50 2.99
CA SER A 297 41.52 -11.40 1.72
C SER A 297 41.47 -12.75 0.99
N LEU A 298 42.56 -13.53 0.96
CA LEU A 298 42.55 -14.90 0.42
C LEU A 298 41.68 -15.86 1.25
N LEU A 299 41.68 -15.75 2.58
CA LEU A 299 40.82 -16.57 3.45
C LEU A 299 39.33 -16.24 3.24
N LEU A 300 38.98 -14.97 3.03
CA LEU A 300 37.62 -14.54 2.67
C LEU A 300 37.20 -15.06 1.28
N ILE A 301 38.09 -15.00 0.28
CA ILE A 301 37.84 -15.60 -1.06
C ILE A 301 37.66 -17.12 -0.98
N HIS A 302 38.34 -17.81 -0.07
CA HIS A 302 38.14 -19.24 0.15
C HIS A 302 36.81 -19.51 0.89
N ALA A 303 36.46 -18.68 1.89
CA ALA A 303 35.19 -18.80 2.61
C ALA A 303 33.97 -18.61 1.69
N SER A 304 33.99 -17.62 0.80
CA SER A 304 32.89 -17.34 -0.15
C SER A 304 32.70 -18.42 -1.23
N LYS A 305 33.74 -19.25 -1.50
CA LYS A 305 33.68 -20.33 -2.49
C LYS A 305 33.37 -21.70 -1.89
N CYS A 306 33.76 -21.94 -0.64
CA CYS A 306 33.79 -23.28 -0.04
C CYS A 306 32.82 -23.46 1.14
N ARG A 307 31.90 -22.51 1.38
CA ARG A 307 30.88 -22.59 2.44
C ARG A 307 29.50 -22.23 1.90
N SER A 308 28.46 -22.76 2.52
CA SER A 308 27.07 -22.40 2.24
C SER A 308 26.76 -21.01 2.79
N GLY A 309 26.49 -20.07 1.89
CA GLY A 309 26.09 -18.70 2.16
C GLY A 309 25.88 -17.96 0.84
N ASN A 310 25.05 -16.92 0.85
CA ASN A 310 24.75 -16.09 -0.33
C ASN A 310 24.74 -14.59 0.00
N ASP A 311 25.36 -14.18 1.10
CA ASP A 311 25.45 -12.78 1.50
C ASP A 311 26.44 -12.02 0.62
N GLU A 312 26.04 -10.83 0.19
CA GLU A 312 26.87 -9.94 -0.62
C GLU A 312 28.14 -9.51 0.15
N VAL A 313 28.07 -9.42 1.48
CA VAL A 313 29.16 -8.97 2.35
C VAL A 313 30.38 -9.88 2.24
N THR A 314 30.21 -11.20 2.29
CA THR A 314 31.31 -12.17 2.14
C THR A 314 31.83 -12.23 0.70
N ARG A 315 31.01 -11.85 -0.30
CA ARG A 315 31.45 -11.70 -1.70
C ARG A 315 32.35 -10.49 -1.91
N VAL A 316 31.99 -9.33 -1.36
CA VAL A 316 32.74 -8.05 -1.52
C VAL A 316 33.81 -7.81 -0.45
N GLY A 317 33.76 -8.56 0.65
CA GLY A 317 34.64 -8.42 1.81
C GLY A 317 36.14 -8.31 1.49
N PRO A 318 36.73 -9.13 0.60
CA PRO A 318 38.13 -9.00 0.20
C PRO A 318 38.46 -7.63 -0.41
N SER A 319 37.60 -7.12 -1.29
CA SER A 319 37.74 -5.78 -1.89
C SER A 319 37.58 -4.68 -0.85
N LYS A 320 36.56 -4.75 0.00
CA LYS A 320 36.29 -3.74 1.05
C LYS A 320 37.43 -3.68 2.08
N LEU A 321 37.95 -4.84 2.50
CA LEU A 321 39.11 -4.97 3.39
C LEU A 321 40.36 -4.33 2.76
N ARG A 322 40.68 -4.70 1.52
CA ARG A 322 41.75 -4.10 0.72
C ARG A 322 41.64 -2.57 0.70
N GLN A 323 40.47 -2.02 0.32
CA GLN A 323 40.26 -0.57 0.26
C GLN A 323 40.51 0.10 1.62
N GLN A 324 39.97 -0.45 2.71
CA GLN A 324 40.10 0.13 4.05
C GLN A 324 41.55 0.10 4.55
N ILE A 325 42.23 -1.04 4.44
CA ILE A 325 43.64 -1.17 4.87
C ILE A 325 44.55 -0.23 4.06
N TYR A 326 44.41 -0.20 2.74
CA TYR A 326 45.24 0.66 1.91
C TYR A 326 44.91 2.15 2.04
N SER A 327 43.68 2.52 2.43
CA SER A 327 43.33 3.90 2.82
C SER A 327 44.01 4.30 4.12
N VAL A 328 44.01 3.44 5.14
CA VAL A 328 44.75 3.67 6.40
C VAL A 328 46.25 3.82 6.13
N LEU A 329 46.83 2.95 5.31
CA LEU A 329 48.25 3.03 4.93
C LEU A 329 48.58 4.26 4.09
N SER A 330 47.72 4.67 3.16
CA SER A 330 47.85 5.94 2.41
C SER A 330 47.89 7.16 3.33
N ASN A 331 47.09 7.16 4.39
CA ASN A 331 46.96 8.28 5.33
C ASN A 331 48.01 8.27 6.47
N ARG A 332 48.71 7.15 6.73
CA ARG A 332 49.58 6.98 7.92
C ARG A 332 50.90 6.24 7.71
N GLY A 333 51.06 5.48 6.62
CA GLY A 333 52.29 4.74 6.34
C GLY A 333 53.44 5.68 5.99
N PHE A 334 54.64 5.37 6.49
CA PHE A 334 55.86 6.19 6.36
C PHE A 334 55.74 7.62 6.92
N ALA A 335 54.71 7.90 7.73
CA ALA A 335 54.62 9.11 8.53
C ALA A 335 55.63 9.08 9.70
N ASP A 336 55.92 10.25 10.27
CA ASP A 336 56.90 10.36 11.34
C ASP A 336 56.41 9.73 12.64
N ILE A 337 57.29 8.97 13.30
CA ILE A 337 57.00 8.13 14.45
C ILE A 337 56.96 9.00 15.71
N ILE A 338 55.87 8.87 16.48
CA ILE A 338 55.69 9.56 17.76
C ILE A 338 56.45 8.80 18.85
N GLY A 339 57.55 9.40 19.32
CA GLY A 339 58.39 8.90 20.41
C GLY A 339 57.91 9.26 21.81
N VAL A 340 58.69 8.84 22.81
CA VAL A 340 58.44 9.17 24.23
C VAL A 340 58.46 10.68 24.43
N GLY A 341 57.44 11.22 25.08
CA GLY A 341 57.28 12.67 25.24
C GLY A 341 56.69 13.41 24.02
N LYS A 342 56.15 12.67 23.03
CA LYS A 342 55.60 13.20 21.75
C LYS A 342 56.65 13.84 20.82
N THR A 343 57.91 13.48 20.94
CA THR A 343 58.92 13.79 19.93
C THR A 343 58.54 13.15 18.59
N LEU A 344 58.78 13.83 17.47
CA LEU A 344 58.63 13.26 16.14
C LEU A 344 60.00 12.77 15.64
N HIS A 345 60.04 11.54 15.15
CA HIS A 345 61.22 10.93 14.55
C HIS A 345 60.89 10.50 13.12
N GLU A 346 61.72 10.91 12.16
CA GLU A 346 61.50 10.54 10.76
C GLU A 346 61.48 9.01 10.58
N HIS A 347 60.54 8.51 9.79
CA HIS A 347 60.39 7.07 9.60
C HIS A 347 61.68 6.42 9.07
N PRO A 348 62.22 5.34 9.68
CA PRO A 348 63.56 4.81 9.38
C PRO A 348 63.81 4.49 7.90
N PHE A 349 62.81 3.97 7.18
CA PHE A 349 62.88 3.76 5.73
C PHE A 349 63.12 5.08 4.97
N ILE A 350 62.42 6.16 5.33
CA ILE A 350 62.59 7.47 4.69
C ILE A 350 63.94 8.08 5.04
N ALA A 351 64.32 8.05 6.32
CA ALA A 351 65.59 8.58 6.80
C ALA A 351 66.80 7.95 6.10
N TYR A 352 66.79 6.61 5.93
CA TYR A 352 67.83 5.88 5.21
C TYR A 352 67.80 6.14 3.70
N HIS A 353 66.66 5.92 3.05
CA HIS A 353 66.59 5.94 1.59
C HIS A 353 66.69 7.35 0.99
N LYS A 354 66.37 8.43 1.72
CA LYS A 354 66.60 9.80 1.24
C LYS A 354 68.09 10.10 1.08
N GLU A 355 68.91 9.60 1.99
CA GLU A 355 70.37 9.74 1.89
C GLU A 355 70.92 8.94 0.72
N GLU A 356 70.51 7.67 0.57
CA GLU A 356 70.96 6.83 -0.54
C GLU A 356 70.51 7.37 -1.90
N LEU A 357 69.27 7.87 -2.01
CA LEU A 357 68.79 8.52 -3.23
C LEU A 357 69.63 9.78 -3.55
N ASN A 358 69.92 10.63 -2.56
CA ASN A 358 70.79 11.79 -2.75
C ASN A 358 72.23 11.38 -3.12
N LYS A 359 72.80 10.33 -2.53
CA LYS A 359 74.12 9.77 -2.88
C LYS A 359 74.14 9.22 -4.30
N ILE A 360 73.05 8.60 -4.78
CA ILE A 360 72.89 8.14 -6.17
C ILE A 360 72.82 9.35 -7.12
N MET A 361 71.95 10.32 -6.84
CA MET A 361 71.78 11.48 -7.72
C MET A 361 73.02 12.37 -7.79
N ASN A 362 73.80 12.49 -6.71
CA ASN A 362 75.07 13.22 -6.68
C ASN A 362 76.20 12.55 -7.51
N LYS A 363 76.06 11.28 -7.91
CA LYS A 363 76.96 10.63 -8.90
C LYS A 363 76.60 11.02 -10.34
N LEU A 364 75.32 11.31 -10.58
CA LEU A 364 74.75 11.60 -11.90
C LEU A 364 74.77 13.10 -12.25
N ARG A 365 74.66 13.98 -11.24
CA ARG A 365 74.82 15.44 -11.37
C ARG A 365 75.53 16.01 -10.15
N VAL A 366 76.33 17.07 -10.34
CA VAL A 366 76.88 17.89 -9.26
C VAL A 366 76.13 19.24 -9.25
N ILE A 367 75.65 19.66 -8.07
CA ILE A 367 75.02 20.98 -7.88
C ILE A 367 76.02 21.85 -7.10
N ASN A 368 76.58 22.86 -7.77
CA ASN A 368 77.66 23.70 -7.25
C ASN A 368 77.16 24.79 -6.29
N SER A 369 75.88 25.19 -6.42
CA SER A 369 75.25 26.16 -5.51
C SER A 369 74.69 25.44 -4.28
N ASN A 370 75.27 25.70 -3.10
CA ASN A 370 74.83 25.11 -1.83
C ASN A 370 73.33 25.28 -1.59
N GLN A 371 72.76 26.45 -1.88
CA GLN A 371 71.32 26.70 -1.73
C GLN A 371 70.48 25.81 -2.65
N LYS A 372 70.82 25.75 -3.96
CA LYS A 372 70.15 24.86 -4.91
C LYS A 372 70.29 23.39 -4.51
N LYS A 373 71.44 23.02 -3.95
CA LYS A 373 71.73 21.66 -3.47
C LYS A 373 70.82 21.29 -2.29
N THR A 374 70.80 22.08 -1.21
CA THR A 374 69.92 21.83 -0.05
C THR A 374 68.44 21.79 -0.44
N THR A 375 67.97 22.71 -1.30
CA THR A 375 66.58 22.70 -1.80
C THR A 375 66.27 21.45 -2.62
N SER A 376 67.22 20.93 -3.42
CA SER A 376 67.08 19.65 -4.13
C SER A 376 67.06 18.48 -3.14
N GLU A 377 68.09 18.33 -2.31
CA GLU A 377 68.28 17.17 -1.42
C GLU A 377 67.16 17.01 -0.39
N ASN A 378 66.54 18.10 0.07
CA ASN A 378 65.39 18.07 0.97
C ASN A 378 64.12 17.46 0.34
N LEU A 379 63.95 17.53 -0.99
CA LEU A 379 62.78 16.94 -1.67
C LEU A 379 62.77 15.41 -1.65
N ALA A 380 63.94 14.77 -1.47
CA ALA A 380 64.06 13.31 -1.51
C ALA A 380 63.13 12.61 -0.51
N ALA A 381 62.99 13.14 0.72
CA ALA A 381 62.11 12.57 1.74
C ALA A 381 60.62 12.65 1.37
N THR A 382 60.19 13.73 0.72
CA THR A 382 58.81 13.91 0.25
C THR A 382 58.52 13.01 -0.94
N ILE A 383 59.44 12.95 -1.91
CA ILE A 383 59.29 12.13 -3.12
C ILE A 383 59.23 10.65 -2.75
N ILE A 384 60.07 10.16 -1.83
CA ILE A 384 60.01 8.77 -1.38
C ILE A 384 58.65 8.46 -0.74
N ARG A 385 58.14 9.33 0.16
CA ARG A 385 56.81 9.15 0.76
C ARG A 385 55.73 9.10 -0.30
N GLU A 386 55.65 10.08 -1.21
CA GLU A 386 54.57 10.16 -2.20
C GLU A 386 54.64 9.06 -3.28
N VAL A 387 55.82 8.66 -3.75
CA VAL A 387 55.95 7.51 -4.66
C VAL A 387 55.41 6.24 -4.00
N VAL A 388 55.78 5.95 -2.74
CA VAL A 388 55.32 4.72 -2.08
C VAL A 388 53.82 4.82 -1.72
N LYS A 389 53.37 5.95 -1.15
CA LYS A 389 51.96 6.24 -0.85
C LYS A 389 51.07 6.09 -2.08
N ILE A 390 51.47 6.61 -3.23
CA ILE A 390 50.71 6.45 -4.47
C ILE A 390 50.75 5.00 -4.95
N PHE A 391 51.94 4.47 -5.28
CA PHE A 391 52.09 3.25 -6.06
C PHE A 391 51.88 1.95 -5.27
N TRP A 392 52.17 1.93 -3.95
CA TRP A 392 51.89 0.78 -3.09
C TRP A 392 50.52 0.86 -2.42
N PHE A 393 50.01 2.06 -2.10
CA PHE A 393 48.76 2.20 -1.35
C PHE A 393 47.59 2.75 -2.19
N ARG A 394 47.64 3.98 -2.70
CA ARG A 394 46.45 4.63 -3.29
C ARG A 394 45.92 3.94 -4.55
N LEU A 395 46.79 3.35 -5.37
CA LEU A 395 46.35 2.51 -6.50
C LEU A 395 45.56 1.27 -6.03
N LYS A 396 45.88 0.75 -4.83
CA LYS A 396 45.21 -0.36 -4.14
C LYS A 396 43.96 0.04 -3.34
N VAL A 397 43.57 1.32 -3.30
CA VAL A 397 42.26 1.75 -2.76
C VAL A 397 41.19 1.81 -3.86
N GLN A 398 41.58 1.84 -5.13
CA GLN A 398 40.65 1.91 -6.26
C GLN A 398 39.96 0.56 -6.54
N GLU A 399 38.74 0.57 -7.06
CA GLU A 399 37.98 -0.62 -7.49
C GLU A 399 37.39 -0.41 -8.91
N PRO A 400 37.80 -1.17 -9.95
CA PRO A 400 38.96 -2.06 -10.03
C PRO A 400 40.29 -1.45 -9.55
N VAL A 401 41.25 -2.30 -9.21
CA VAL A 401 42.61 -1.91 -8.84
C VAL A 401 43.23 -1.06 -9.96
N VAL A 402 43.78 0.12 -9.64
CA VAL A 402 44.55 0.88 -10.64
C VAL A 402 45.91 0.22 -10.85
N GLN A 403 46.32 0.15 -12.10
CA GLN A 403 47.59 -0.40 -12.57
C GLN A 403 48.48 0.73 -13.10
N TYR A 404 49.76 0.42 -13.29
CA TYR A 404 50.68 1.29 -14.04
C TYR A 404 51.52 0.45 -15.01
N SER A 405 51.96 1.05 -16.11
CA SER A 405 52.75 0.38 -17.14
C SER A 405 53.83 1.29 -17.72
N TRP A 406 55.04 0.75 -17.90
CA TRP A 406 56.14 1.43 -18.57
C TRP A 406 56.10 1.13 -20.08
N ILE A 407 55.87 2.16 -20.89
CA ILE A 407 55.87 2.02 -22.35
C ILE A 407 57.29 1.68 -22.83
N GLN A 408 57.39 0.70 -23.72
CA GLN A 408 58.66 0.12 -24.14
C GLN A 408 59.36 0.95 -25.24
N ASN A 409 60.68 0.81 -25.34
CA ASN A 409 61.44 1.40 -26.45
C ASN A 409 60.94 0.83 -27.79
N ASN A 410 60.86 1.66 -28.82
CA ASN A 410 60.30 1.35 -30.14
C ASN A 410 58.80 1.00 -30.17
N THR A 411 58.02 1.28 -29.12
CA THR A 411 56.55 1.35 -29.26
C THR A 411 56.18 2.57 -30.11
N LEU A 412 55.21 2.45 -31.02
CA LEU A 412 54.67 3.59 -31.79
C LEU A 412 53.98 4.57 -30.83
N VAL A 413 54.14 5.89 -31.03
CA VAL A 413 53.52 6.88 -30.14
C VAL A 413 52.00 6.95 -30.33
N ASP A 414 51.25 6.54 -29.29
CA ASP A 414 49.80 6.67 -29.21
C ASP A 414 49.43 7.89 -28.34
N LYS A 415 48.91 8.95 -28.97
CA LYS A 415 48.49 10.19 -28.29
C LYS A 415 47.31 9.99 -27.31
N THR A 416 46.65 8.83 -27.30
CA THR A 416 45.62 8.46 -26.30
C THR A 416 46.21 7.83 -25.03
N LEU A 417 47.49 7.46 -25.06
CA LEU A 417 48.23 6.84 -23.95
C LEU A 417 49.49 7.62 -23.52
N MET A 418 49.99 8.53 -24.36
CA MET A 418 51.33 9.09 -24.22
C MET A 418 51.38 10.62 -24.40
N GLU A 419 52.13 11.28 -23.53
CA GLU A 419 52.50 12.69 -23.59
C GLU A 419 53.96 12.83 -24.04
N VAL A 420 54.18 13.30 -25.27
CA VAL A 420 55.54 13.53 -25.81
C VAL A 420 56.11 14.82 -25.23
N THR A 421 57.32 14.76 -24.69
CA THR A 421 57.94 15.88 -23.94
C THR A 421 59.04 16.63 -24.72
N ASN A 422 59.38 16.19 -25.94
CA ASN A 422 60.51 16.71 -26.72
C ASN A 422 60.19 17.09 -28.18
N LEU A 423 58.91 17.12 -28.56
CA LEU A 423 58.42 17.55 -29.86
C LEU A 423 57.24 18.49 -29.60
N ASP A 424 57.36 19.75 -30.01
CA ASP A 424 56.31 20.76 -29.80
C ASP A 424 55.27 20.74 -30.94
N ASP A 425 55.67 20.37 -32.16
CA ASP A 425 54.80 20.34 -33.34
C ASP A 425 54.01 19.04 -33.47
N LYS A 426 52.69 19.17 -33.69
CA LYS A 426 51.75 18.04 -33.73
C LYS A 426 52.04 17.03 -34.85
N ASP A 427 52.66 17.49 -35.92
CA ASP A 427 52.96 16.73 -37.13
C ASP A 427 54.28 15.96 -37.02
N GLU A 428 55.27 16.46 -36.26
CA GLU A 428 56.52 15.73 -35.99
C GLU A 428 56.30 14.43 -35.17
N VAL A 429 55.20 14.38 -34.41
CA VAL A 429 54.81 13.18 -33.65
C VAL A 429 54.29 12.07 -34.58
N VAL A 430 53.88 12.38 -35.82
CA VAL A 430 53.38 11.39 -36.77
C VAL A 430 54.52 10.50 -37.26
N ASN A 431 54.39 9.18 -37.09
CA ASN A 431 55.47 8.20 -37.29
C ASN A 431 56.71 8.44 -36.37
N SER A 432 56.47 8.92 -35.15
CA SER A 432 57.47 8.89 -34.07
C SER A 432 57.31 7.63 -33.21
N TYR A 433 58.43 7.15 -32.66
CA TYR A 433 58.51 5.99 -31.77
C TYR A 433 58.99 6.40 -30.39
N VAL A 434 58.55 5.72 -29.34
CA VAL A 434 59.05 5.92 -27.98
C VAL A 434 60.53 5.56 -27.90
N ASP A 435 61.31 6.47 -27.34
CA ASP A 435 62.73 6.24 -27.02
C ASP A 435 62.96 6.09 -25.51
N LEU A 436 62.24 6.87 -24.70
CA LEU A 436 62.27 6.70 -23.25
C LEU A 436 60.94 7.10 -22.62
N CYS A 437 60.19 6.12 -22.09
CA CYS A 437 59.15 6.39 -21.11
C CYS A 437 59.81 6.70 -19.76
N PHE A 438 59.50 7.85 -19.17
CA PHE A 438 60.11 8.33 -17.92
C PHE A 438 59.12 8.58 -16.78
N PHE A 439 57.82 8.66 -17.10
CA PHE A 439 56.72 8.52 -16.15
C PHE A 439 55.72 7.51 -16.72
N PRO A 440 55.24 6.52 -15.94
CA PRO A 440 54.44 5.41 -16.46
C PRO A 440 53.02 5.85 -16.86
N LEU A 441 52.39 5.05 -17.73
CA LEU A 441 50.94 5.09 -17.96
C LEU A 441 50.24 4.60 -16.68
N ILE A 442 49.15 5.26 -16.26
CA ILE A 442 48.39 4.89 -15.06
C ILE A 442 46.89 4.85 -15.39
N GLY A 443 46.20 3.79 -14.98
CA GLY A 443 44.77 3.62 -15.26
C GLY A 443 44.20 2.28 -14.78
N ARG A 444 42.91 2.07 -15.03
CA ARG A 444 42.24 0.77 -14.82
C ARG A 444 42.13 0.01 -16.14
N ASP A 445 42.24 -1.32 -16.04
CA ASP A 445 41.99 -2.27 -17.12
C ASP A 445 42.75 -1.94 -18.42
N ILE A 446 44.03 -1.55 -18.27
CA ILE A 446 44.87 -0.88 -19.28
C ILE A 446 44.96 -1.68 -20.59
N ASP A 447 45.07 -3.00 -20.48
CA ASP A 447 45.20 -3.94 -21.60
C ASP A 447 43.85 -4.29 -22.27
N SER A 448 42.76 -3.62 -21.88
CA SER A 448 41.39 -3.89 -22.38
C SER A 448 40.80 -2.73 -23.19
N ASN A 449 39.75 -3.05 -23.96
CA ASN A 449 38.95 -2.04 -24.67
C ASN A 449 38.17 -1.10 -23.73
N ASN A 450 37.98 -1.49 -22.46
CA ASN A 450 37.27 -0.69 -21.45
C ASN A 450 38.22 0.16 -20.59
N ARG A 451 39.50 0.28 -20.97
CA ARG A 451 40.55 0.98 -20.22
C ARG A 451 40.14 2.39 -19.81
N LYS A 452 40.30 2.73 -18.53
CA LYS A 452 40.14 4.11 -18.02
C LYS A 452 41.51 4.66 -17.62
N ILE A 453 42.07 5.51 -18.46
CA ILE A 453 43.36 6.18 -18.20
C ILE A 453 43.16 7.31 -17.19
N TYR A 454 44.08 7.39 -16.23
CA TYR A 454 44.14 8.39 -15.15
C TYR A 454 45.29 9.37 -15.40
N THR A 455 46.43 8.88 -15.89
CA THR A 455 47.58 9.72 -16.28
C THR A 455 48.29 9.07 -17.47
N LEU A 456 48.59 9.86 -18.50
CA LEU A 456 49.32 9.43 -19.69
C LEU A 456 50.79 9.12 -19.34
N ALA A 457 51.39 8.16 -20.03
CA ALA A 457 52.83 7.94 -19.96
C ALA A 457 53.58 9.16 -20.51
N LYS A 458 54.52 9.72 -19.76
CA LYS A 458 55.37 10.80 -20.28
C LYS A 458 56.59 10.19 -20.98
N VAL A 459 56.79 10.57 -22.23
CA VAL A 459 57.77 9.93 -23.14
C VAL A 459 58.68 10.95 -23.84
N ILE A 460 59.92 10.53 -24.07
CA ILE A 460 60.78 11.07 -25.14
C ILE A 460 60.55 10.22 -26.39
N ALA A 461 60.33 10.88 -27.53
CA ALA A 461 60.08 10.25 -28.82
C ALA A 461 61.25 10.51 -29.80
N LYS A 462 61.46 9.57 -30.73
CA LYS A 462 62.43 9.61 -31.83
C LYS A 462 61.75 9.47 -33.19
N PRO A 463 62.24 10.16 -34.25
CA PRO A 463 61.70 10.01 -35.60
C PRO A 463 62.07 8.66 -36.23
N THR A 464 61.22 8.18 -37.15
CA THR A 464 61.41 6.91 -37.90
C THR A 464 62.77 6.79 -38.61
N SER A 465 63.41 7.91 -38.99
CA SER A 465 64.68 7.95 -39.72
C SER A 465 65.81 7.14 -39.06
N ASN A 466 65.87 7.12 -37.72
CA ASN A 466 66.94 6.44 -36.97
C ASN A 466 66.88 4.91 -37.08
N LEU A 467 65.72 4.30 -37.33
CA LEU A 467 65.60 2.84 -37.47
C LEU A 467 66.42 2.30 -38.66
N ARG A 468 66.49 3.04 -39.77
CA ARG A 468 67.25 2.66 -40.97
C ARG A 468 68.77 2.67 -40.77
N ALA A 469 69.28 3.33 -39.74
CA ALA A 469 70.70 3.30 -39.39
C ALA A 469 71.06 2.02 -38.64
N SER A 470 70.24 1.62 -37.66
CA SER A 470 70.48 0.43 -36.82
C SER A 470 70.52 -0.87 -37.63
N THR A 471 69.57 -1.07 -38.55
CA THR A 471 69.50 -2.30 -39.37
C THR A 471 70.73 -2.49 -40.27
N ARG A 472 71.44 -1.41 -40.63
CA ARG A 472 72.66 -1.48 -41.45
C ARG A 472 73.91 -1.85 -40.64
N GLN A 473 73.88 -1.79 -39.31
CA GLN A 473 75.01 -2.22 -38.46
C GLN A 473 74.94 -3.69 -38.04
N GLN A 474 73.78 -4.33 -38.15
CA GLN A 474 73.57 -5.77 -37.86
C GLN A 474 73.79 -6.70 -39.07
N LEU A 475 74.24 -6.16 -40.21
CA LEU A 475 74.56 -6.92 -41.44
C LEU A 475 76.06 -6.94 -41.77
N ASN A 476 76.91 -6.40 -40.89
CA ASN A 476 78.35 -6.24 -41.09
C ASN A 476 79.19 -6.81 -39.91
N TYR A 477 78.68 -7.86 -39.25
CA TYR A 477 79.38 -8.69 -38.26
C TYR A 477 78.87 -10.13 -38.36
#